data_AF-A0A4Y2AA97-F1
#
_entry.id   AF-A0A4Y2AA97-F1
#
_cell.length_a   1.000
_cell.length_b   1.000
_cell.length_c   1.000
_cell.angle_alpha   90.00
_cell.angle_beta   90.00
_cell.angle_gamma   90.00
#
_symmetry.space_group_name_H-M   'P 1'
#
loop_
_entity.id
_entity.type
_entity.pdbx_description
1 polymer ?
#
loop_
_entity_poly.entity_id
_entity_poly.type
_entity_poly.pdbx_seq_one_letter_code
_entity_poly.pdbx_strand_id
1 'polypeptide(L)'
;MLLKVPQQHQPDLFFVQKPHVKDGKIAGIPKCWKSWLSKSGKVGIIALSTCYIPAVLSEKENTMTIKITKNSKAFTIIFSYSSPNANFRELLE
;
A
#
# COMPACT_ATOMS: atom_id res chain seq x y z
N MET A 1 -3.15 5.12 -15.28
CA MET A 1 -4.29 5.20 -14.33
C MET A 1 -3.91 5.99 -13.07
N LEU A 2 -2.89 5.56 -12.31
CA LEU A 2 -2.46 6.22 -11.05
C LEU A 2 -2.13 7.73 -11.16
N LEU A 3 -1.69 8.22 -12.32
CA LEU A 3 -1.39 9.66 -12.51
C LEU A 3 -2.60 10.54 -12.81
N LYS A 4 -3.76 9.96 -13.20
CA LYS A 4 -4.98 10.72 -13.51
C LYS A 4 -5.91 10.87 -12.30
N VAL A 5 -5.93 9.88 -11.42
CA VAL A 5 -6.76 9.88 -10.19
C VAL A 5 -6.50 11.09 -9.28
N PRO A 6 -5.26 11.57 -9.08
CA PRO A 6 -4.99 12.69 -8.19
C PRO A 6 -5.71 13.98 -8.60
N GLN A 7 -5.87 14.21 -9.91
CA GLN A 7 -6.57 15.39 -10.43
C GLN A 7 -8.08 15.35 -10.16
N GLN A 8 -8.66 14.15 -10.07
CA GLN A 8 -10.10 13.97 -9.92
C GLN A 8 -10.54 13.81 -8.45
N HIS A 9 -9.72 13.17 -7.62
CA HIS A 9 -10.14 12.72 -6.27
C HIS A 9 -9.24 13.25 -5.15
N GLN A 10 -8.09 13.83 -5.48
CA GLN A 10 -7.11 14.39 -4.53
C GLN A 10 -6.84 13.47 -3.31
N PRO A 11 -6.50 12.18 -3.52
CA PRO A 11 -6.30 11.26 -2.40
C PRO A 11 -4.99 11.56 -1.66
N ASP A 12 -5.00 11.35 -0.35
CA ASP A 12 -3.79 11.42 0.48
C ASP A 12 -2.88 10.19 0.28
N LEU A 13 -3.51 9.01 0.15
CA LEU A 13 -2.85 7.71 0.05
C LEU A 13 -3.47 6.85 -1.07
N PHE A 14 -2.63 6.08 -1.75
CA PHE A 14 -3.06 4.93 -2.56
C PHE A 14 -2.68 3.62 -1.87
N PHE A 15 -3.60 2.66 -1.90
CA PHE A 15 -3.37 1.27 -1.53
C PHE A 15 -3.36 0.42 -2.80
N VAL A 16 -2.26 -0.24 -3.09
CA VAL A 16 -2.06 -0.98 -4.35
C VAL A 16 -1.73 -2.44 -4.09
N GLN A 17 -2.42 -3.36 -4.78
CA GLN A 17 -2.09 -4.78 -4.78
C GLN A 17 -1.36 -5.14 -6.07
N LYS A 18 -0.36 -6.02 -5.94
CA LYS A 18 0.55 -6.47 -6.99
C LYS A 18 1.16 -5.33 -7.82
N PRO A 19 1.74 -4.28 -7.18
CA PRO A 19 2.46 -3.28 -7.95
C PRO A 19 3.66 -3.91 -8.68
N HIS A 20 4.07 -3.29 -9.79
CA HIS A 20 5.35 -3.63 -10.41
C HIS A 20 6.48 -3.07 -9.54
N VAL A 21 7.32 -3.93 -8.97
CA VAL A 21 8.42 -3.58 -8.07
C VAL A 21 9.75 -3.81 -8.76
N LYS A 22 10.63 -2.81 -8.71
CA LYS A 22 12.01 -2.88 -9.19
C LYS A 22 12.94 -2.29 -8.13
N ASP A 23 14.02 -3.01 -7.80
CA ASP A 23 15.01 -2.59 -6.80
C ASP A 23 14.39 -2.20 -5.44
N GLY A 24 13.39 -2.98 -5.00
CA GLY A 24 12.67 -2.75 -3.74
C GLY A 24 11.75 -1.53 -3.73
N LYS A 25 11.43 -0.95 -4.89
CA LYS A 25 10.56 0.22 -5.03
C LYS A 25 9.47 0.01 -6.06
N ILE A 26 8.33 0.67 -5.87
CA ILE A 26 7.27 0.67 -6.87
C ILE A 26 7.76 1.44 -8.10
N ALA A 27 7.78 0.79 -9.25
CA ALA A 27 8.21 1.39 -10.49
C ALA A 27 7.11 2.31 -11.08
N GLY A 28 7.52 3.37 -11.76
CA GLY A 28 6.61 4.24 -12.52
C GLY A 28 5.81 5.25 -11.68
N ILE A 29 6.14 5.45 -10.40
CA ILE A 29 5.57 6.53 -9.57
C ILE A 29 6.50 7.76 -9.55
N PRO A 30 5.94 8.99 -9.42
CA PRO A 30 6.73 10.21 -9.26
C PRO A 30 7.70 10.14 -8.08
N LYS A 31 8.91 10.69 -8.24
CA LYS A 31 9.96 10.70 -7.19
C LYS A 31 9.55 11.42 -5.91
N CYS A 32 8.62 12.38 -6.00
CA CYS A 32 8.12 13.11 -4.85
C CYS A 32 7.15 12.30 -3.98
N TRP A 33 6.63 11.18 -4.50
CA TRP A 33 5.74 10.29 -3.74
C TRP A 33 6.57 9.32 -2.91
N LYS A 34 6.13 9.09 -1.67
CA LYS A 34 6.73 8.07 -0.80
C LYS A 34 5.97 6.78 -0.93
N SER A 35 6.67 5.64 -0.86
CA SER A 35 6.03 4.34 -0.91
C SER A 35 6.61 3.37 0.09
N TRP A 36 5.77 2.46 0.59
CA TRP A 36 6.14 1.34 1.45
C TRP A 36 5.58 0.07 0.84
N LEU A 37 6.29 -1.04 0.97
CA LEU A 37 5.95 -2.35 0.37
C LEU A 37 5.97 -3.43 1.44
N SER A 38 5.09 -4.43 1.33
CA SER A 38 5.25 -5.66 2.13
C SER A 38 6.54 -6.39 1.75
N LYS A 39 6.94 -7.38 2.55
CA LYS A 39 8.17 -8.14 2.30
C LYS A 39 8.17 -8.82 0.93
N SER A 40 7.01 -9.32 0.49
CA SER A 40 6.84 -9.92 -0.84
C SER A 40 6.74 -8.91 -1.98
N GLY A 41 6.58 -7.62 -1.69
CA GLY A 41 6.27 -6.58 -2.66
C GLY A 41 4.83 -6.63 -3.21
N LYS A 42 3.98 -7.57 -2.76
CA LYS A 42 2.61 -7.75 -3.29
C LYS A 42 1.60 -6.72 -2.80
N VAL A 43 1.86 -6.02 -1.71
CA VAL A 43 1.07 -4.84 -1.34
C VAL A 43 1.96 -3.64 -1.17
N GLY A 44 1.44 -2.48 -1.59
CA GLY A 44 2.11 -1.20 -1.45
C GLY A 44 1.16 -0.12 -0.94
N ILE A 45 1.73 0.83 -0.20
CA ILE A 45 1.09 2.08 0.17
C ILE A 45 1.90 3.20 -0.46
N ILE A 46 1.23 4.15 -1.12
CA ILE A 46 1.86 5.32 -1.75
C ILE A 46 1.25 6.58 -1.15
N ALA A 47 2.09 7.48 -0.64
CA ALA A 47 1.69 8.80 -0.15
C ALA A 47 2.03 9.89 -1.16
N LEU A 48 1.04 10.72 -1.48
CA LEU A 48 1.10 11.73 -2.53
C LEU A 48 1.65 13.06 -2.05
N SER A 49 1.28 13.44 -0.83
CA SER A 49 1.79 14.65 -0.17
C SER A 49 2.74 14.25 0.96
N THR A 50 3.69 15.13 1.27
CA THR A 50 4.55 15.01 2.44
C THR A 50 3.81 15.28 3.75
N CYS A 51 2.56 15.77 3.70
CA CYS A 51 1.80 16.18 4.89
C CYS A 51 1.35 14.99 5.75
N TYR A 52 1.25 13.79 5.18
CA TYR A 52 0.84 12.58 5.88
C TYR A 52 1.86 11.48 5.68
N ILE A 53 2.92 11.50 6.49
CA ILE A 53 3.87 10.39 6.55
C ILE A 53 3.31 9.39 7.57
N PRO A 54 2.77 8.24 7.13
CA PRO A 54 2.36 7.20 8.05
C PRO A 54 3.55 6.65 8.85
N ALA A 55 3.29 6.30 10.10
CA ALA A 55 4.21 5.47 10.87
C ALA A 55 4.00 4.00 10.44
N VAL A 56 5.05 3.36 9.93
CA VAL A 56 5.01 1.92 9.65
C VAL A 56 5.04 1.17 10.97
N LEU A 57 4.00 0.37 11.22
CA LEU A 57 3.92 -0.47 12.43
C LEU A 57 4.45 -1.88 12.19
N SER A 58 4.17 -2.45 11.02
CA SER A 58 4.63 -3.79 10.66
C SER A 58 4.63 -4.02 9.15
N GLU A 59 5.66 -4.70 8.69
CA GLU A 59 5.79 -5.22 7.33
C GLU A 59 5.86 -6.76 7.41
N LYS A 60 4.78 -7.44 6.99
CA LYS A 60 4.72 -8.91 6.91
C LYS A 60 4.81 -9.34 5.45
N GLU A 61 4.72 -10.65 5.20
CA GLU A 61 4.86 -11.23 3.86
C GLU A 61 3.95 -10.54 2.84
N ASN A 62 2.64 -10.57 3.08
CA ASN A 62 1.63 -9.99 2.17
C ASN A 62 0.79 -8.89 2.83
N THR A 63 1.25 -8.35 3.95
CA THR A 63 0.50 -7.38 4.75
C THR A 63 1.38 -6.21 5.14
N MET A 64 0.83 -5.01 5.03
CA MET A 64 1.40 -3.77 5.50
C MET A 64 0.47 -3.17 6.55
N THR A 65 1.01 -2.83 7.71
CA THR A 65 0.28 -2.14 8.77
C THR A 65 0.90 -0.78 9.02
N ILE A 66 0.08 0.27 8.89
CA ILE A 66 0.49 1.64 9.16
C ILE A 66 -0.43 2.29 10.19
N LYS A 67 0.07 3.33 10.84
CA LYS A 67 -0.68 4.24 11.68
C LYS A 67 -0.61 5.64 11.10
N ILE A 68 -1.77 6.28 11.00
CA ILE A 68 -1.92 7.67 10.59
C ILE A 68 -2.48 8.43 11.78
N THR A 69 -1.87 9.56 12.11
CA THR A 69 -2.38 10.47 13.15
C THR A 69 -2.78 11.78 12.47
N LYS A 70 -4.04 12.18 12.64
CA LYS A 70 -4.58 13.46 12.13
C LYS A 70 -5.50 14.08 13.18
N ASN A 71 -5.33 15.37 13.44
CA ASN A 71 -6.14 16.13 14.41
C ASN A 71 -6.25 15.42 15.77
N SER A 72 -5.11 14.97 16.30
CA SER A 72 -4.99 14.20 17.56
C SER A 72 -5.74 12.87 17.60
N LYS A 73 -6.23 12.37 16.47
CA LYS A 73 -6.85 11.05 16.32
C LYS A 73 -5.94 10.14 15.52
N ALA A 74 -5.73 8.93 16.04
CA ALA A 74 -4.94 7.91 15.37
C ALA A 74 -5.85 6.83 14.77
N PHE A 75 -5.53 6.42 13.55
CA PHE A 75 -6.18 5.31 12.87
C PHE A 75 -5.10 4.33 12.40
N THR A 76 -5.34 3.05 12.63
CA THR A 76 -4.49 1.97 12.12
C THR A 76 -5.12 1.42 10.86
N ILE A 77 -4.32 1.26 9.81
CA ILE A 77 -4.72 0.63 8.56
C ILE A 77 -3.91 -0.65 8.41
N ILE A 78 -4.62 -1.77 8.25
CA ILE A 78 -4.04 -3.07 7.93
C ILE A 78 -4.44 -3.37 6.49
N PHE A 79 -3.45 -3.45 5.61
CA PHE A 79 -3.67 -3.72 4.20
C PHE A 79 -2.99 -5.02 3.81
N SER A 80 -3.77 -5.97 3.29
CA SER A 80 -3.29 -7.32 2.99
C SER A 80 -3.66 -7.74 1.57
N TYR A 81 -2.81 -8.57 0.98
CA TYR A 81 -3.11 -9.29 -0.24
C TYR A 81 -3.44 -10.75 0.10
N SER A 82 -4.70 -11.13 -0.11
CA SER A 82 -5.16 -12.51 -0.04
C SER A 82 -4.98 -13.17 -1.40
N SER A 83 -4.20 -14.27 -1.45
CA SER A 83 -4.01 -15.02 -2.68
C SER A 83 -5.31 -15.73 -3.06
N PRO A 84 -5.82 -15.59 -4.29
CA PRO A 84 -6.98 -16.34 -4.74
C PRO A 84 -6.67 -17.85 -4.85
N ASN A 85 -5.39 -18.23 -4.92
CA ASN A 85 -5.00 -19.63 -5.11
C ASN A 85 -5.05 -20.49 -3.84
N ALA A 86 -5.15 -19.90 -2.65
CA ALA A 86 -5.12 -20.67 -1.41
C ALA A 86 -6.40 -21.51 -1.21
N ASN A 87 -7.55 -21.02 -1.70
CA ASN A 87 -8.84 -21.66 -1.44
C ASN A 87 -9.26 -22.70 -2.48
N PHE A 88 -8.66 -22.76 -3.67
CA PHE A 88 -9.12 -23.71 -4.69
C PHE A 88 -8.82 -25.16 -4.32
N ARG A 89 -7.72 -25.41 -3.62
CA ARG A 89 -7.33 -26.77 -3.23
C ARG A 89 -8.18 -27.31 -2.08
N GLU A 90 -8.50 -26.46 -1.10
CA GLU A 90 -9.40 -26.80 0.01
C GLU A 90 -10.88 -26.90 -0.41
N LEU A 91 -11.28 -26.32 -1.55
CA LEU A 91 -12.64 -26.44 -2.11
C LEU A 91 -12.82 -27.65 -3.05
N LEU A 92 -11.71 -28.28 -3.48
CA LEU A 92 -11.72 -29.43 -4.40
C LEU A 92 -11.47 -30.77 -3.69
N GLU A 93 -11.11 -30.74 -2.40
CA GLU A 93 -11.14 -31.89 -1.50
C GLU A 93 -12.48 -31.94 -0.74
#